data_AF-A0A2M8B0U2-F1
#
_entry.id   AF-A0A2M8B0U2-F1
#
_cell.length_a   1.000
_cell.length_b   1.000
_cell.length_c   1.000
_cell.angle_alpha   90.00
_cell.angle_beta   90.00
_cell.angle_gamma   90.00
#
_symmetry.space_group_name_H-M   'P 1'
#
loop_
_entity.id
_entity.type
_entity.pdbx_description
1 polymer ?
#
loop_
_entity_poly.entity_id
_entity_poly.type
_entity_poly.pdbx_seq_one_letter_code
_entity_poly.pdbx_strand_id
1 'polypeptide(L)'
;MASSSRSALQKYERALNRYFQIPATGRKTADREKILKSLGVENPQEFLGMHIPLWEAKIDELLDPTSTDMLPISIAHSYVNWVRGAIRMIPAEARVKILSSKFKATGLKKAILALLQEMTGEPQRDFEVTEVLLIEKVHKDTLFTVRTPDGKERDLYLSRFGCMGEYIYGGLPKLVGLPALPAVYHVTPQGEEVLLKPKEEGTNIYHDDSVTLARIDRDGGWWVAGAARQDALGDCIGTALRYGHYIATPKKEVVMIDNIELFHLEEDDVRIFEPIYEFLPKKAYPDDRPKRVRLQDKMRQEYEAAYADQRTVIRKEWPEIERYLIGMRRNIHAYAGEVFGEVMTRVKARVFAGK
;
A
#
# COMPACT_ATOMS: atom_id res chain seq x y z
N MET A 1 -17.09 27.58 5.12
CA MET A 1 -17.41 26.15 5.38
C MET A 1 -16.34 25.42 6.20
N ALA A 2 -15.04 25.75 6.09
CA ALA A 2 -13.98 25.11 6.91
C ALA A 2 -14.04 25.36 8.44
N SER A 3 -14.67 26.46 8.91
CA SER A 3 -14.75 26.73 10.36
C SER A 3 -15.78 25.85 11.08
N SER A 4 -16.89 25.48 10.41
CA SER A 4 -17.92 24.61 11.00
C SER A 4 -17.45 23.17 11.10
N SER A 5 -16.77 22.63 10.08
CA SER A 5 -16.19 21.27 10.11
C SER A 5 -15.13 21.11 11.20
N ARG A 6 -14.23 22.08 11.35
CA ARG A 6 -13.21 22.09 12.41
C ARG A 6 -13.84 22.15 13.81
N SER A 7 -14.91 22.92 13.99
CA SER A 7 -15.64 22.98 15.25
C SER A 7 -16.37 21.68 15.58
N ALA A 8 -16.88 20.96 14.56
CA ALA A 8 -17.55 19.67 14.73
C ALA A 8 -16.55 18.57 15.11
N LEU A 9 -15.38 18.54 14.46
CA LEU A 9 -14.29 17.61 14.81
C LEU A 9 -13.84 17.80 16.26
N GLN A 10 -13.60 19.04 16.70
CA GLN A 10 -13.21 19.32 18.09
C GLN A 10 -14.27 18.88 19.11
N LYS A 11 -15.57 19.05 18.80
CA LYS A 11 -16.66 18.57 19.66
C LYS A 11 -16.65 17.04 19.75
N TYR A 12 -16.44 16.37 18.62
CA TYR A 12 -16.30 14.92 18.56
C TYR A 12 -15.09 14.43 19.36
N GLU A 13 -13.90 15.01 19.16
CA GLU A 13 -12.68 14.66 19.90
C GLU A 13 -12.86 14.82 21.43
N ARG A 14 -13.55 15.86 21.88
CA ARG A 14 -13.88 16.02 23.31
C ARG A 14 -14.82 14.93 23.82
N ALA A 15 -15.80 14.51 23.01
CA ALA A 15 -16.68 13.40 23.38
C ALA A 15 -15.91 12.08 23.43
N LEU A 16 -15.04 11.84 22.44
CA LEU A 16 -14.18 10.67 22.35
C LEU A 16 -13.22 10.57 23.55
N ASN A 17 -12.55 11.66 23.90
CA ASN A 17 -11.65 11.69 25.06
C ASN A 17 -12.38 11.32 26.36
N ARG A 18 -13.61 11.80 26.56
CA ARG A 18 -14.42 11.42 27.73
C ARG A 18 -14.83 9.95 27.68
N TYR A 19 -15.14 9.43 26.50
CA TYR A 19 -15.47 8.02 26.32
C TYR A 19 -14.30 7.10 26.69
N PHE A 20 -13.09 7.41 26.23
CA PHE A 20 -11.89 6.60 26.50
C PHE A 20 -11.32 6.77 27.92
N GLN A 21 -11.77 7.75 28.69
CA GLN A 21 -11.51 7.82 30.15
C GLN A 21 -12.27 6.73 30.93
N ILE A 22 -13.31 6.15 30.34
CA ILE A 22 -14.02 5.01 30.93
C ILE A 22 -13.22 3.73 30.61
N PRO A 23 -12.86 2.92 31.64
CA PRO A 23 -12.21 1.63 31.42
C PRO A 23 -13.02 0.75 30.47
N ALA A 24 -12.36 -0.06 29.64
CA ALA A 24 -13.03 -0.88 28.62
C ALA A 24 -14.18 -1.74 29.19
N THR A 25 -13.99 -2.33 30.37
CA THR A 25 -14.99 -3.14 31.09
C THR A 25 -16.20 -2.34 31.59
N GLY A 26 -16.08 -1.01 31.71
CA GLY A 26 -17.13 -0.10 32.17
C GLY A 26 -17.89 0.60 31.05
N ARG A 27 -17.46 0.47 29.79
CA ARG A 27 -18.09 1.14 28.63
C ARG A 27 -19.41 0.47 28.27
N LYS A 28 -20.51 1.22 28.39
CA LYS A 28 -21.86 0.72 28.13
C LYS A 28 -22.28 0.96 26.68
N THR A 29 -23.20 0.15 26.17
CA THR A 29 -23.84 0.33 24.85
C THR A 29 -24.41 1.74 24.67
N ALA A 30 -25.01 2.32 25.73
CA ALA A 30 -25.54 3.68 25.71
C ALA A 30 -24.46 4.76 25.50
N ASP A 31 -23.21 4.53 25.89
CA ASP A 31 -22.11 5.47 25.67
C ASP A 31 -21.61 5.40 24.23
N ARG A 32 -21.54 4.18 23.64
CA ARG A 32 -21.27 3.98 22.21
C ARG A 32 -22.33 4.65 21.34
N GLU A 33 -23.60 4.46 21.70
CA GLU A 33 -24.74 5.08 21.02
C GLU A 33 -24.61 6.61 20.97
N LYS A 34 -24.20 7.27 22.07
CA LYS A 34 -23.98 8.73 22.08
C LYS A 34 -22.88 9.15 21.11
N ILE A 35 -21.78 8.40 21.04
CA ILE A 35 -20.68 8.69 20.11
C ILE A 35 -21.15 8.51 18.66
N LEU A 36 -21.82 7.41 18.34
CA LEU A 36 -22.36 7.15 17.01
C LEU A 36 -23.40 8.20 16.57
N LYS A 37 -24.27 8.65 17.48
CA LYS A 37 -25.19 9.78 17.21
C LYS A 37 -24.43 11.06 16.89
N SER A 38 -23.35 11.36 17.63
CA SER A 38 -22.52 12.55 17.38
C SER A 38 -21.79 12.51 16.03
N LEU A 39 -21.53 11.30 15.54
CA LEU A 39 -20.98 11.06 14.21
C LEU A 39 -22.05 11.20 13.11
N GLY A 40 -23.34 11.11 13.45
CA GLY A 40 -24.46 11.20 12.50
C GLY A 40 -24.94 9.85 11.98
N VAL A 41 -24.62 8.75 12.67
CA VAL A 41 -25.19 7.43 12.35
C VAL A 41 -26.70 7.46 12.62
N GLU A 42 -27.52 7.18 11.60
CA GLU A 42 -28.98 7.33 11.66
C GLU A 42 -29.65 6.38 12.67
N ASN A 43 -29.28 5.09 12.63
CA ASN A 43 -29.78 4.06 13.55
C ASN A 43 -28.63 3.43 14.37
N PRO A 44 -28.08 4.11 15.39
CA PRO A 44 -26.98 3.59 16.17
C PRO A 44 -27.29 2.27 16.88
N GLN A 45 -28.53 2.05 17.32
CA GLN A 45 -28.93 0.83 18.02
C GLN A 45 -28.91 -0.38 17.09
N GLU A 46 -29.42 -0.22 15.88
CA GLU A 46 -29.35 -1.25 14.83
C GLU A 46 -27.89 -1.51 14.44
N PHE A 47 -27.10 -0.45 14.28
CA PHE A 47 -25.67 -0.57 14.00
C PHE A 47 -24.94 -1.35 15.11
N LEU A 48 -25.19 -1.04 16.39
CA LEU A 48 -24.63 -1.77 17.53
C LEU A 48 -25.15 -3.21 17.64
N GLY A 49 -26.36 -3.47 17.16
CA GLY A 49 -27.02 -4.78 17.19
C GLY A 49 -26.64 -5.72 16.04
N MET A 50 -25.73 -5.32 15.14
CA MET A 50 -25.28 -6.18 14.04
C MET A 50 -24.69 -7.49 14.59
N HIS A 51 -25.06 -8.62 13.98
CA HIS A 51 -24.60 -9.97 14.36
C HIS A 51 -23.16 -10.25 13.89
N ILE A 52 -22.24 -9.39 14.29
CA ILE A 52 -20.80 -9.52 14.06
C ILE A 52 -20.14 -9.93 15.38
N PRO A 53 -19.30 -10.98 15.42
CA PRO A 53 -18.63 -11.38 16.64
C PRO A 53 -17.77 -10.25 17.22
N LEU A 54 -17.90 -10.02 18.53
CA LEU A 54 -17.18 -8.98 19.29
C LEU A 54 -17.39 -7.56 18.76
N TRP A 55 -18.54 -7.28 18.14
CA TRP A 55 -18.78 -6.02 17.44
C TRP A 55 -18.58 -4.76 18.29
N GLU A 56 -19.06 -4.75 19.54
CA GLU A 56 -18.85 -3.61 20.44
C GLU A 56 -17.37 -3.32 20.71
N ALA A 57 -16.53 -4.35 20.84
CA ALA A 57 -15.09 -4.19 20.99
C ALA A 57 -14.45 -3.67 19.69
N LYS A 58 -14.97 -4.09 18.53
CA LYS A 58 -14.50 -3.62 17.23
C LYS A 58 -14.86 -2.16 16.96
N ILE A 59 -16.02 -1.72 17.45
CA ILE A 59 -16.40 -0.30 17.43
C ILE A 59 -15.47 0.50 18.33
N ASP A 60 -15.12 0.01 19.52
CA ASP A 60 -14.15 0.69 20.38
C ASP A 60 -12.79 0.83 19.69
N GLU A 61 -12.30 -0.22 19.03
CA GLU A 61 -11.03 -0.19 18.28
C GLU A 61 -11.09 0.78 17.08
N LEU A 62 -12.19 0.79 16.33
CA LEU A 62 -12.43 1.79 15.26
C LEU A 62 -12.40 3.22 15.80
N LEU A 63 -13.02 3.45 16.95
CA LEU A 63 -13.13 4.77 17.57
C LEU A 63 -11.85 5.18 18.31
N ASP A 64 -10.94 4.26 18.61
CA ASP A 64 -9.74 4.55 19.40
C ASP A 64 -8.83 5.57 18.68
N PRO A 65 -8.61 6.76 19.25
CA PRO A 65 -7.73 7.76 18.65
C PRO A 65 -6.26 7.33 18.63
N THR A 66 -5.88 6.36 19.46
CA THR A 66 -4.51 5.86 19.58
C THR A 66 -4.15 4.79 18.55
N SER A 67 -5.16 4.20 17.89
CA SER A 67 -4.98 3.26 16.80
C SER A 67 -5.17 3.95 15.44
N THR A 68 -4.47 3.46 14.43
CA THR A 68 -4.64 3.86 13.03
C THR A 68 -5.81 3.16 12.33
N ASP A 69 -6.50 2.25 13.04
CA ASP A 69 -7.47 1.37 12.41
C ASP A 69 -8.74 2.04 11.93
N MET A 70 -9.04 1.83 10.64
CA MET A 70 -10.34 2.05 10.04
C MET A 70 -11.04 0.73 9.68
N LEU A 71 -10.35 -0.41 9.84
CA LEU A 71 -10.87 -1.76 9.72
C LEU A 71 -10.34 -2.58 10.91
N PRO A 72 -11.05 -2.60 12.06
CA PRO A 72 -10.59 -3.12 13.35
C PRO A 72 -10.62 -4.65 13.41
N ILE A 73 -10.14 -5.34 12.38
CA ILE A 73 -10.07 -6.81 12.33
C ILE A 73 -8.97 -7.22 11.39
N SER A 74 -8.24 -8.30 11.73
CA SER A 74 -7.25 -8.87 10.84
C SER A 74 -7.85 -9.23 9.48
N ILE A 75 -7.10 -8.96 8.42
CA ILE A 75 -7.49 -9.30 7.03
C ILE A 75 -7.72 -10.80 6.83
N ALA A 76 -7.09 -11.64 7.66
CA ALA A 76 -7.23 -13.10 7.60
C ALA A 76 -8.52 -13.61 8.25
N HIS A 77 -9.27 -12.76 8.93
CA HIS A 77 -10.47 -13.19 9.64
C HIS A 77 -11.65 -13.38 8.67
N SER A 78 -12.40 -14.47 8.84
CA SER A 78 -13.61 -14.80 8.05
C SER A 78 -14.66 -13.68 7.96
N TYR A 79 -14.77 -12.83 8.99
CA TYR A 79 -15.77 -11.77 9.09
C TYR A 79 -15.31 -10.41 8.56
N VAL A 80 -14.08 -10.31 8.02
CA VAL A 80 -13.49 -9.05 7.56
C VAL A 80 -14.37 -8.30 6.56
N ASN A 81 -15.04 -9.04 5.66
CA ASN A 81 -15.91 -8.44 4.66
C ASN A 81 -17.23 -7.91 5.26
N TRP A 82 -17.77 -8.56 6.30
CA TRP A 82 -18.95 -8.08 7.02
C TRP A 82 -18.64 -6.84 7.85
N VAL A 83 -17.51 -6.85 8.57
CA VAL A 83 -17.01 -5.66 9.30
C VAL A 83 -16.80 -4.49 8.33
N ARG A 84 -16.16 -4.73 7.18
CA ARG A 84 -15.98 -3.70 6.14
C ARG A 84 -17.32 -3.17 5.64
N GLY A 85 -18.27 -4.05 5.34
CA GLY A 85 -19.63 -3.68 4.92
C GLY A 85 -20.32 -2.80 5.94
N ALA A 86 -20.29 -3.19 7.22
CA ALA A 86 -20.84 -2.42 8.32
C ALA A 86 -20.22 -1.01 8.42
N ILE A 87 -18.89 -0.90 8.38
CA ILE A 87 -18.22 0.41 8.45
C ILE A 87 -18.53 1.27 7.22
N ARG A 88 -18.72 0.67 6.04
CA ARG A 88 -19.16 1.38 4.83
C ARG A 88 -20.59 1.95 4.97
N MET A 89 -21.43 1.41 5.86
CA MET A 89 -22.76 1.98 6.16
C MET A 89 -22.70 3.23 7.04
N ILE A 90 -21.59 3.48 7.74
CA ILE A 90 -21.38 4.74 8.47
C ILE A 90 -21.30 5.90 7.46
N PRO A 91 -21.92 7.07 7.71
CA PRO A 91 -21.84 8.22 6.81
C PRO A 91 -20.40 8.60 6.45
N ALA A 92 -20.18 9.08 5.22
CA ALA A 92 -18.84 9.45 4.74
C ALA A 92 -18.17 10.50 5.65
N GLU A 93 -18.92 11.53 6.07
CA GLU A 93 -18.42 12.56 6.99
C GLU A 93 -18.01 11.99 8.36
N ALA A 94 -18.67 10.94 8.83
CA ALA A 94 -18.31 10.26 10.07
C ALA A 94 -16.98 9.51 9.92
N ARG A 95 -16.76 8.81 8.79
CA ARG A 95 -15.48 8.14 8.52
C ARG A 95 -14.32 9.14 8.45
N VAL A 96 -14.54 10.30 7.84
CA VAL A 96 -13.57 11.41 7.82
C VAL A 96 -13.24 11.89 9.24
N LYS A 97 -14.25 12.10 10.10
CA LYS A 97 -14.05 12.51 11.50
C LYS A 97 -13.29 11.46 12.30
N ILE A 98 -13.62 10.18 12.15
CA ILE A 98 -12.94 9.06 12.82
C ILE A 98 -11.46 9.06 12.43
N LEU A 99 -11.13 9.02 11.13
CA LEU A 99 -9.73 9.00 10.68
C LEU A 99 -8.99 10.26 11.15
N SER A 100 -9.58 11.44 10.97
CA SER A 100 -8.96 12.72 11.36
C SER A 100 -8.65 12.80 12.86
N SER A 101 -9.50 12.24 13.72
CA SER A 101 -9.30 12.24 15.18
C SER A 101 -8.10 11.42 15.63
N LYS A 102 -7.65 10.45 14.81
CA LYS A 102 -6.52 9.58 15.11
C LYS A 102 -5.18 10.29 14.93
N PHE A 103 -5.12 11.36 14.13
CA PHE A 103 -3.87 11.98 13.69
C PHE A 103 -2.97 12.48 14.80
N LYS A 104 -3.55 13.07 15.86
CA LYS A 104 -2.78 13.66 16.95
C LYS A 104 -2.09 12.58 17.79
N ALA A 105 -2.82 11.53 18.16
CA ALA A 105 -2.32 10.50 19.07
C ALA A 105 -1.41 9.48 18.36
N THR A 106 -1.63 9.24 17.07
CA THR A 106 -0.82 8.31 16.26
C THR A 106 0.40 8.97 15.62
N GLY A 107 0.41 10.30 15.46
CA GLY A 107 1.46 11.03 14.75
C GLY A 107 1.30 11.03 13.21
N LEU A 108 0.23 10.43 12.68
CA LEU A 108 -0.02 10.30 11.24
C LEU A 108 0.04 11.62 10.47
N LYS A 109 -0.36 12.75 11.08
CA LYS A 109 -0.31 14.05 10.42
C LYS A 109 1.09 14.37 9.87
N LYS A 110 2.14 14.09 10.64
CA LYS A 110 3.52 14.36 10.21
C LYS A 110 3.93 13.45 9.05
N ALA A 111 3.54 12.18 9.11
CA ALA A 111 3.85 11.20 8.08
C ALA A 111 3.13 11.53 6.75
N ILE A 112 1.87 11.96 6.81
CA ILE A 112 1.10 12.42 5.63
C ILE A 112 1.75 13.67 5.01
N LEU A 113 2.16 14.65 5.83
CA LEU A 113 2.86 15.83 5.32
C LEU A 113 4.20 15.49 4.66
N ALA A 114 4.95 14.52 5.20
CA ALA A 114 6.19 14.04 4.60
C ALA A 114 5.93 13.36 3.25
N LEU A 115 4.88 12.53 3.15
CA LEU A 115 4.50 11.89 1.89
C LEU A 115 4.08 12.93 0.85
N LEU A 116 3.26 13.92 1.24
CA LEU A 116 2.85 15.00 0.35
C LEU A 116 4.04 15.82 -0.15
N GLN A 117 5.02 16.08 0.70
CA GLN A 117 6.27 16.73 0.28
C GLN A 117 7.03 15.88 -0.74
N GLU A 118 7.14 14.57 -0.52
CA GLU A 118 7.83 13.68 -1.46
C GLU A 118 7.10 13.60 -2.82
N MET A 119 5.77 13.55 -2.80
CA MET A 119 4.95 13.51 -4.01
C MET A 119 4.99 14.81 -4.82
N THR A 120 5.04 15.95 -4.14
CA THR A 120 4.88 17.28 -4.78
C THR A 120 6.19 18.03 -4.99
N GLY A 121 7.25 17.63 -4.29
CA GLY A 121 8.49 18.40 -4.19
C GLY A 121 8.37 19.65 -3.30
N GLU A 122 7.17 19.95 -2.77
CA GLU A 122 6.89 21.17 -2.02
C GLU A 122 6.40 20.85 -0.60
N PRO A 123 6.97 21.47 0.44
CA PRO A 123 6.53 21.24 1.81
C PRO A 123 5.10 21.73 2.01
N GLN A 124 4.22 20.84 2.45
CA GLN A 124 2.85 21.18 2.81
C GLN A 124 2.79 21.63 4.28
N ARG A 125 2.01 22.68 4.56
CA ARG A 125 1.82 23.19 5.94
C ARG A 125 0.68 22.52 6.67
N ASP A 126 -0.38 22.17 5.94
CA ASP A 126 -1.57 21.53 6.47
C ASP A 126 -2.29 20.76 5.37
N PHE A 127 -3.31 20.00 5.74
CA PHE A 127 -4.25 19.36 4.83
C PHE A 127 -5.57 19.09 5.55
N GLU A 128 -6.63 18.86 4.80
CA GLU A 128 -7.88 18.30 5.30
C GLU A 128 -8.16 16.95 4.65
N VAL A 129 -8.74 16.01 5.40
CA VAL A 129 -9.26 14.77 4.81
C VAL A 129 -10.67 15.06 4.32
N THR A 130 -10.95 14.72 3.06
CA THR A 130 -12.25 14.98 2.43
C THR A 130 -13.05 13.70 2.24
N GLU A 131 -12.38 12.56 2.12
CA GLU A 131 -13.02 11.26 1.92
C GLU A 131 -12.21 10.14 2.60
N VAL A 132 -12.92 9.09 3.04
CA VAL A 132 -12.32 7.84 3.54
C VAL A 132 -13.13 6.65 3.02
N LEU A 133 -12.43 5.74 2.35
CA LEU A 133 -12.94 4.54 1.71
C LEU A 133 -12.17 3.31 2.20
N LEU A 134 -12.91 2.29 2.65
CA LEU A 134 -12.33 0.97 2.91
C LEU A 134 -12.37 0.19 1.60
N ILE A 135 -11.24 0.08 0.89
CA ILE A 135 -11.21 -0.53 -0.44
C ILE A 135 -11.02 -2.04 -0.39
N GLU A 136 -11.42 -2.70 -1.47
CA GLU A 136 -11.26 -4.14 -1.64
C GLU A 136 -9.95 -4.44 -2.38
N LYS A 137 -8.84 -4.24 -1.68
CA LYS A 137 -7.49 -4.67 -2.10
C LYS A 137 -7.10 -5.96 -1.37
N VAL A 138 -6.05 -6.66 -1.78
CA VAL A 138 -5.50 -7.79 -1.00
C VAL A 138 -5.09 -7.31 0.40
N HIS A 139 -4.48 -6.12 0.47
CA HIS A 139 -3.93 -5.54 1.70
C HIS A 139 -4.98 -4.86 2.59
N LYS A 140 -6.21 -4.71 2.08
CA LYS A 140 -7.32 -4.03 2.76
C LYS A 140 -6.97 -2.63 3.27
N ASP A 141 -6.18 -1.91 2.47
CA ASP A 141 -5.77 -0.54 2.75
C ASP A 141 -6.98 0.38 3.00
N THR A 142 -6.76 1.37 3.85
CA THR A 142 -7.66 2.51 3.95
C THR A 142 -7.26 3.52 2.88
N LEU A 143 -8.14 3.76 1.91
CA LEU A 143 -7.98 4.85 0.95
C LEU A 143 -8.59 6.11 1.53
N PHE A 144 -7.88 7.23 1.47
CA PHE A 144 -8.41 8.51 1.90
C PHE A 144 -7.89 9.63 1.01
N THR A 145 -8.74 10.64 0.81
CA THR A 145 -8.41 11.80 0.00
C THR A 145 -8.04 12.95 0.90
N VAL A 146 -6.90 13.58 0.62
CA VAL A 146 -6.44 14.79 1.29
C VAL A 146 -6.51 15.98 0.34
N ARG A 147 -6.98 17.11 0.85
CA ARG A 147 -6.97 18.39 0.15
C ARG A 147 -5.93 19.31 0.79
N THR A 148 -4.98 19.77 -0.01
CA THR A 148 -3.97 20.74 0.40
C THR A 148 -4.54 22.18 0.39
N PRO A 149 -3.89 23.16 1.03
CA PRO A 149 -4.41 24.54 1.12
C PRO A 149 -4.57 25.24 -0.23
N ASP A 150 -3.85 24.78 -1.25
CA ASP A 150 -3.99 25.22 -2.65
C ASP A 150 -5.21 24.60 -3.36
N GLY A 151 -6.03 23.80 -2.64
CA GLY A 151 -7.23 23.17 -3.14
C GLY A 151 -7.01 21.86 -3.89
N LYS A 152 -5.76 21.40 -4.06
CA LYS A 152 -5.47 20.15 -4.78
C LYS A 152 -5.79 18.93 -3.92
N GLU A 153 -6.49 17.98 -4.52
CA GLU A 153 -6.83 16.70 -3.89
C GLU A 153 -5.87 15.60 -4.32
N ARG A 154 -5.55 14.71 -3.37
CA ARG A 154 -4.69 13.55 -3.60
C ARG A 154 -5.21 12.37 -2.81
N ASP A 155 -5.26 11.23 -3.48
CA ASP A 155 -5.66 9.96 -2.89
C ASP A 155 -4.44 9.25 -2.31
N LEU A 156 -4.53 8.83 -1.05
CA LEU A 156 -3.48 8.16 -0.31
C LEU A 156 -4.00 6.85 0.27
N TYR A 157 -3.14 5.84 0.33
CA TYR A 157 -3.37 4.63 1.10
C TYR A 157 -2.67 4.69 2.45
N LEU A 158 -3.35 4.19 3.47
CA LEU A 158 -2.77 3.75 4.73
C LEU A 158 -2.84 2.21 4.75
N SER A 159 -1.67 1.57 4.63
CA SER A 159 -1.48 0.12 4.72
C SER A 159 -0.92 -0.26 6.09
N ARG A 160 -1.27 -1.48 6.52
CA ARG A 160 -0.71 -2.16 7.70
C ARG A 160 -0.01 -3.47 7.33
N PHE A 161 0.08 -3.78 6.05
CA PHE A 161 0.55 -5.05 5.54
C PHE A 161 1.90 -4.88 4.85
N GLY A 162 2.90 -5.68 5.24
CA GLY A 162 4.24 -5.64 4.64
C GLY A 162 4.99 -4.32 4.80
N CYS A 163 4.62 -3.46 5.77
CA CYS A 163 5.07 -2.07 5.86
C CYS A 163 6.60 -1.91 5.79
N MET A 164 7.33 -2.69 6.59
CA MET A 164 8.79 -2.57 6.66
C MET A 164 9.48 -3.11 5.39
N GLY A 165 8.95 -4.17 4.79
CA GLY A 165 9.45 -4.71 3.51
C GLY A 165 9.29 -3.69 2.39
N GLU A 166 8.09 -3.14 2.21
CA GLU A 166 7.82 -2.14 1.18
C GLU A 166 8.64 -0.85 1.41
N TYR A 167 8.87 -0.45 2.67
CA TYR A 167 9.76 0.67 3.00
C TYR A 167 11.23 0.41 2.64
N ILE A 168 11.76 -0.77 2.98
CA ILE A 168 13.14 -1.16 2.60
C ILE A 168 13.25 -1.17 1.07
N TYR A 169 12.27 -1.74 0.37
CA TYR A 169 12.28 -1.80 -1.09
C TYR A 169 12.15 -0.41 -1.74
N GLY A 170 11.29 0.47 -1.22
CA GLY A 170 10.91 1.72 -1.87
C GLY A 170 12.05 2.68 -2.22
N GLY A 171 13.17 2.62 -1.49
CA GLY A 171 14.37 3.40 -1.82
C GLY A 171 15.25 2.82 -2.92
N LEU A 172 15.16 1.52 -3.21
CA LEU A 172 16.06 0.81 -4.13
C LEU A 172 15.86 1.17 -5.62
N PRO A 173 14.61 1.26 -6.16
CA PRO A 173 14.41 1.54 -7.57
C PRO A 173 15.11 2.80 -8.07
N LYS A 174 15.04 3.90 -7.30
CA LYS A 174 15.63 5.18 -7.67
C LYS A 174 17.16 5.09 -7.82
N LEU A 175 17.83 4.22 -7.05
CA LEU A 175 19.29 4.04 -7.12
C LEU A 175 19.75 3.41 -8.45
N VAL A 176 18.85 2.71 -9.14
CA VAL A 176 19.15 2.00 -10.40
C VAL A 176 18.35 2.56 -11.58
N GLY A 177 17.86 3.80 -11.45
CA GLY A 177 17.15 4.50 -12.52
C GLY A 177 15.74 3.98 -12.80
N LEU A 178 15.12 3.28 -11.85
CA LEU A 178 13.77 2.76 -11.98
C LEU A 178 12.73 3.68 -11.32
N PRO A 179 11.54 3.80 -11.92
CA PRO A 179 10.45 4.55 -11.33
C PRO A 179 9.89 3.80 -10.11
N ALA A 180 9.48 4.54 -9.10
CA ALA A 180 8.84 4.02 -7.90
C ALA A 180 7.89 5.05 -7.31
N LEU A 181 6.84 4.56 -6.64
CA LEU A 181 5.99 5.41 -5.84
C LEU A 181 6.69 5.74 -4.52
N PRO A 182 6.59 7.00 -4.03
CA PRO A 182 7.08 7.34 -2.72
C PRO A 182 6.30 6.58 -1.64
N ALA A 183 6.99 6.21 -0.57
CA ALA A 183 6.40 5.52 0.56
C ALA A 183 6.97 6.05 1.87
N VAL A 184 6.09 6.33 2.83
CA VAL A 184 6.47 6.80 4.17
C VAL A 184 6.11 5.75 5.19
N TYR A 185 7.16 5.18 5.80
CA TYR A 185 7.05 4.29 6.94
C TYR A 185 6.87 5.08 8.23
N HIS A 186 5.92 4.66 9.05
CA HIS A 186 5.61 5.31 10.31
C HIS A 186 5.29 4.28 11.38
N VAL A 187 5.76 4.52 12.60
CA VAL A 187 5.45 3.72 13.78
C VAL A 187 4.75 4.61 14.78
N THR A 188 3.56 4.21 15.22
CA THR A 188 2.79 4.97 16.22
C THR A 188 3.46 4.88 17.60
N PRO A 189 3.12 5.78 18.54
CA PRO A 189 3.58 5.64 19.93
C PRO A 189 3.24 4.30 20.60
N GLN A 190 2.22 3.60 20.10
CA GLN A 190 1.75 2.30 20.56
C GLN A 190 2.53 1.14 19.91
N GLY A 191 3.42 1.43 18.96
CA GLY A 191 4.17 0.43 18.21
C GLY A 191 3.45 -0.12 16.99
N GLU A 192 2.34 0.48 16.55
CA GLU A 192 1.69 0.07 15.29
C GLU A 192 2.52 0.52 14.09
N GLU A 193 2.89 -0.42 13.22
CA GLU A 193 3.58 -0.13 11.96
C GLU A 193 2.58 0.16 10.86
N VAL A 194 2.75 1.29 10.18
CA VAL A 194 1.93 1.69 9.04
C VAL A 194 2.79 2.19 7.89
N LEU A 195 2.26 2.03 6.68
CA LEU A 195 2.86 2.55 5.46
C LEU A 195 1.87 3.47 4.76
N LEU A 196 2.31 4.70 4.48
CA LEU A 196 1.59 5.64 3.66
C LEU A 196 2.17 5.66 2.24
N LYS A 197 1.30 5.55 1.24
CA LYS A 197 1.68 5.61 -0.19
C LYS A 197 0.61 6.32 -1.01
N PRO A 198 0.96 6.95 -2.14
CA PRO A 198 -0.05 7.50 -3.03
C PRO A 198 -0.89 6.36 -3.63
N LYS A 199 -2.14 6.68 -3.96
CA LYS A 199 -2.90 5.84 -4.88
C LYS A 199 -2.20 5.81 -6.23
N GLU A 200 -2.12 4.63 -6.81
CA GLU A 200 -1.42 4.45 -8.06
C GLU A 200 -2.16 5.16 -9.20
N GLU A 201 -1.43 5.95 -10.00
CA GLU A 201 -1.95 6.54 -11.23
C GLU A 201 -1.58 5.66 -12.43
N GLY A 202 -2.58 5.12 -13.12
CA GLY A 202 -2.36 4.36 -14.35
C GLY A 202 -3.23 3.11 -14.44
N THR A 203 -2.76 2.17 -15.25
CA THR A 203 -3.45 0.90 -15.51
C THR A 203 -2.71 -0.24 -14.84
N ASN A 204 -3.42 -1.03 -14.04
CA ASN A 204 -2.89 -2.29 -13.54
C ASN A 204 -2.85 -3.31 -14.68
N ILE A 205 -1.66 -3.71 -15.13
CA ILE A 205 -1.48 -4.52 -16.34
C ILE A 205 -2.19 -5.88 -16.23
N TYR A 206 -2.27 -6.44 -15.03
CA TYR A 206 -2.82 -7.77 -14.80
C TYR A 206 -4.33 -7.75 -14.48
N HIS A 207 -4.79 -6.74 -13.73
CA HIS A 207 -6.15 -6.71 -13.18
C HIS A 207 -7.12 -5.78 -13.89
N ASP A 208 -6.63 -4.91 -14.77
CA ASP A 208 -7.49 -3.93 -15.43
C ASP A 208 -8.07 -4.48 -16.75
N ASP A 209 -9.39 -4.37 -16.90
CA ASP A 209 -10.13 -4.80 -18.09
C ASP A 209 -9.81 -3.96 -19.33
N SER A 210 -9.27 -2.74 -19.14
CA SER A 210 -8.85 -1.86 -20.24
C SER A 210 -7.59 -2.37 -20.97
N VAL A 211 -6.92 -3.40 -20.44
CA VAL A 211 -5.80 -4.11 -21.09
C VAL A 211 -6.34 -5.04 -22.18
N THR A 212 -6.79 -4.43 -23.27
CA THR A 212 -7.33 -5.10 -24.46
C THR A 212 -6.24 -5.44 -25.47
N LEU A 213 -6.54 -6.31 -26.45
CA LEU A 213 -5.64 -6.64 -27.57
C LEU A 213 -5.05 -5.38 -28.23
N ALA A 214 -5.91 -4.41 -28.59
CA ALA A 214 -5.47 -3.17 -29.23
C ALA A 214 -4.50 -2.36 -28.36
N ARG A 215 -4.68 -2.41 -27.04
CA ARG A 215 -3.77 -1.75 -26.10
C ARG A 215 -2.46 -2.53 -25.98
N ILE A 216 -2.53 -3.86 -25.93
CA ILE A 216 -1.34 -4.74 -25.91
C ILE A 216 -0.49 -4.55 -27.17
N ASP A 217 -1.10 -4.48 -28.35
CA ASP A 217 -0.38 -4.26 -29.61
C ASP A 217 0.33 -2.90 -29.65
N ARG A 218 -0.26 -1.88 -29.03
CA ARG A 218 0.28 -0.51 -28.99
C ARG A 218 1.33 -0.31 -27.89
N ASP A 219 1.07 -0.82 -26.70
CA ASP A 219 1.79 -0.49 -25.47
C ASP A 219 2.58 -1.66 -24.88
N GLY A 220 2.32 -2.89 -25.32
CA GLY A 220 2.85 -4.11 -24.71
C GLY A 220 4.36 -4.19 -24.68
N GLY A 221 5.06 -3.66 -25.69
CA GLY A 221 6.52 -3.73 -25.71
C GLY A 221 7.19 -2.91 -24.61
N TRP A 222 6.72 -1.68 -24.34
CA TRP A 222 7.28 -0.88 -23.25
C TRP A 222 6.80 -1.35 -21.88
N TRP A 223 5.62 -1.98 -21.78
CA TRP A 223 5.19 -2.66 -20.56
C TRP A 223 6.12 -3.82 -20.20
N VAL A 224 6.41 -4.67 -21.17
CA VAL A 224 7.27 -5.85 -21.00
C VAL A 224 8.69 -5.42 -20.62
N ALA A 225 9.27 -4.46 -21.32
CA ALA A 225 10.58 -3.92 -20.98
C ALA A 225 10.60 -3.29 -19.58
N GLY A 226 9.57 -2.52 -19.21
CA GLY A 226 9.47 -1.90 -17.89
C GLY A 226 9.36 -2.92 -16.76
N ALA A 227 8.50 -3.93 -16.93
CA ALA A 227 8.36 -5.03 -15.98
C ALA A 227 9.66 -5.83 -15.84
N ALA A 228 10.34 -6.14 -16.95
CA ALA A 228 11.64 -6.83 -16.95
C ALA A 228 12.70 -6.12 -16.10
N ARG A 229 12.74 -4.79 -16.15
CA ARG A 229 13.67 -4.01 -15.34
C ARG A 229 13.32 -4.05 -13.86
N GLN A 230 12.04 -3.94 -13.51
CA GLN A 230 11.58 -4.09 -12.13
C GLN A 230 11.86 -5.50 -11.60
N ASP A 231 11.65 -6.52 -12.43
CA ASP A 231 11.93 -7.93 -12.13
C ASP A 231 13.42 -8.19 -11.91
N ALA A 232 14.30 -7.58 -12.70
CA ALA A 232 15.74 -7.68 -12.49
C ALA A 232 16.13 -7.18 -11.09
N LEU A 233 15.56 -6.06 -10.63
CA LEU A 233 15.80 -5.57 -9.28
C LEU A 233 15.16 -6.49 -8.22
N GLY A 234 13.90 -6.87 -8.41
CA GLY A 234 13.18 -7.76 -7.51
C GLY A 234 13.89 -9.10 -7.32
N ASP A 235 14.46 -9.68 -8.38
CA ASP A 235 15.20 -10.95 -8.35
C ASP A 235 16.54 -10.82 -7.63
N CYS A 236 17.20 -9.66 -7.72
CA CYS A 236 18.42 -9.40 -6.97
C CYS A 236 18.16 -9.29 -5.46
N ILE A 237 17.03 -8.69 -5.09
CA ILE A 237 16.65 -8.42 -3.70
C ILE A 237 15.90 -9.60 -3.07
N GLY A 238 15.27 -10.46 -3.86
CA GLY A 238 14.49 -11.61 -3.39
C GLY A 238 13.06 -11.26 -3.03
N THR A 239 12.31 -10.61 -3.92
CA THR A 239 10.88 -10.32 -3.70
C THR A 239 10.03 -11.58 -3.99
N ALA A 240 9.23 -12.10 -3.05
CA ALA A 240 8.47 -13.36 -3.25
C ALA A 240 7.03 -13.22 -3.77
N LEU A 241 6.38 -12.08 -3.58
CA LEU A 241 4.95 -11.92 -3.91
C LEU A 241 4.76 -10.86 -5.01
N ARG A 242 4.75 -11.29 -6.30
CA ARG A 242 4.57 -10.38 -7.47
C ARG A 242 3.19 -10.48 -8.16
N TYR A 243 2.12 -10.85 -7.47
CA TYR A 243 0.83 -11.06 -8.16
C TYR A 243 0.12 -9.75 -8.47
N GLY A 244 0.25 -9.29 -9.72
CA GLY A 244 -0.54 -8.20 -10.29
C GLY A 244 -0.12 -6.79 -9.85
N HIS A 245 1.19 -6.57 -9.76
CA HIS A 245 1.76 -5.37 -9.13
C HIS A 245 2.45 -4.39 -10.09
N TYR A 246 2.17 -4.46 -11.39
CA TYR A 246 2.72 -3.46 -12.32
C TYR A 246 1.64 -2.47 -12.71
N ILE A 247 1.95 -1.20 -12.45
CA ILE A 247 1.15 -0.07 -12.92
C ILE A 247 1.87 0.56 -14.09
N ALA A 248 1.21 0.52 -15.25
CA ALA A 248 1.58 1.29 -16.42
C ALA A 248 1.12 2.74 -16.22
N THR A 249 2.05 3.66 -15.98
CA THR A 249 1.73 5.06 -15.72
C THR A 249 1.45 5.84 -17.02
N PRO A 250 0.74 6.99 -16.96
CA PRO A 250 0.55 7.86 -18.11
C PRO A 250 1.86 8.37 -18.75
N LYS A 251 2.97 8.38 -17.99
CA LYS A 251 4.29 8.81 -18.47
C LYS A 251 5.06 7.72 -19.22
N LYS A 252 4.43 6.57 -19.50
CA LYS A 252 5.05 5.38 -20.09
C LYS A 252 6.15 4.78 -19.22
N GLU A 253 5.89 4.74 -17.92
CA GLU A 253 6.74 4.07 -16.94
C GLU A 253 5.99 2.88 -16.35
N VAL A 254 6.75 1.87 -15.91
CA VAL A 254 6.20 0.72 -15.19
C VAL A 254 6.73 0.77 -13.77
N VAL A 255 5.84 0.98 -12.81
CA VAL A 255 6.17 0.89 -11.38
C VAL A 255 5.72 -0.45 -10.83
N MET A 256 6.55 -1.04 -9.99
CA MET A 256 6.18 -2.19 -9.17
C MET A 256 5.65 -1.70 -7.82
N ILE A 257 4.50 -2.21 -7.40
CA ILE A 257 3.86 -1.85 -6.13
C ILE A 257 3.80 -3.05 -5.19
N ASP A 258 3.41 -2.85 -3.93
CA ASP A 258 2.94 -3.95 -3.07
C ASP A 258 3.98 -5.08 -2.88
N ASN A 259 5.28 -4.74 -2.78
CA ASN A 259 6.35 -5.70 -2.50
C ASN A 259 6.36 -6.10 -1.03
N ILE A 260 5.54 -7.09 -0.69
CA ILE A 260 5.24 -7.45 0.72
C ILE A 260 6.38 -8.24 1.37
N GLU A 261 7.03 -9.09 0.58
CA GLU A 261 7.99 -10.09 1.04
C GLU A 261 9.33 -9.90 0.34
N LEU A 262 10.41 -9.70 1.11
CA LEU A 262 11.78 -9.51 0.65
C LEU A 262 12.71 -10.62 1.16
N PHE A 263 13.88 -10.74 0.53
CA PHE A 263 14.95 -11.67 0.89
C PHE A 263 14.60 -13.15 0.74
N HIS A 264 13.64 -13.46 -0.12
CA HIS A 264 13.41 -14.79 -0.68
C HIS A 264 14.46 -15.06 -1.75
N LEU A 265 15.59 -15.60 -1.28
CA LEU A 265 16.84 -15.72 -2.01
C LEU A 265 17.24 -17.17 -2.25
N GLU A 266 16.41 -18.14 -1.88
CA GLU A 266 16.61 -19.57 -2.15
C GLU A 266 16.05 -19.93 -3.54
N GLU A 267 16.49 -21.06 -4.11
CA GLU A 267 16.05 -21.49 -5.45
C GLU A 267 14.66 -22.14 -5.45
N ASP A 268 14.22 -22.65 -4.30
CA ASP A 268 12.91 -23.26 -4.07
C ASP A 268 11.85 -22.24 -3.60
N ASP A 269 12.23 -20.99 -3.39
CA ASP A 269 11.30 -19.91 -3.09
C ASP A 269 10.26 -19.78 -4.21
N VAL A 270 8.99 -19.89 -3.82
CA VAL A 270 7.88 -20.01 -4.76
C VAL A 270 7.70 -18.71 -5.54
N ARG A 271 8.03 -18.73 -6.83
CA ARG A 271 7.57 -17.69 -7.77
C ARG A 271 6.12 -17.97 -8.12
N ILE A 272 5.20 -17.28 -7.46
CA ILE A 272 3.75 -17.54 -7.59
C ILE A 272 3.14 -16.87 -8.86
N PHE A 273 3.94 -16.38 -9.82
CA PHE A 273 3.40 -15.55 -10.91
C PHE A 273 3.88 -15.93 -12.31
N GLU A 274 2.97 -15.69 -13.26
CA GLU A 274 3.21 -15.80 -14.69
C GLU A 274 3.97 -14.57 -15.20
N PRO A 275 5.12 -14.73 -15.88
CA PRO A 275 5.86 -13.62 -16.47
C PRO A 275 4.99 -12.80 -17.43
N ILE A 276 5.20 -11.48 -17.47
CA ILE A 276 4.39 -10.57 -18.29
C ILE A 276 4.36 -10.96 -19.78
N TYR A 277 5.47 -11.49 -20.30
CA TYR A 277 5.59 -11.94 -21.69
C TYR A 277 4.85 -13.26 -21.96
N GLU A 278 4.41 -13.99 -20.94
CA GLU A 278 3.49 -15.13 -21.08
C GLU A 278 2.03 -14.72 -20.88
N PHE A 279 1.79 -13.84 -19.92
CA PHE A 279 0.46 -13.33 -19.57
C PHE A 279 -0.19 -12.54 -20.71
N LEU A 280 0.49 -11.51 -21.23
CA LEU A 280 -0.10 -10.63 -22.25
C LEU A 280 -0.49 -11.38 -23.53
N PRO A 281 0.33 -12.30 -24.08
CA PRO A 281 -0.08 -13.09 -25.23
C PRO A 281 -1.28 -14.00 -24.98
N LYS A 282 -1.39 -14.59 -23.78
CA LYS A 282 -2.56 -15.40 -23.39
C LYS A 282 -3.82 -14.55 -23.33
N LYS A 283 -3.74 -13.34 -22.76
CA LYS A 283 -4.85 -12.37 -22.71
C LYS A 283 -5.23 -11.85 -24.11
N ALA A 284 -4.24 -11.58 -24.96
CA ALA A 284 -4.45 -11.08 -26.32
C ALA A 284 -5.05 -12.13 -27.27
N TYR A 285 -4.59 -13.37 -27.17
CA TYR A 285 -4.94 -14.48 -28.07
C TYR A 285 -5.25 -15.76 -27.27
N PRO A 286 -6.40 -15.81 -26.57
CA PRO A 286 -6.77 -16.97 -25.75
C PRO A 286 -6.92 -18.24 -26.60
N ASP A 287 -7.51 -18.12 -27.78
CA ASP A 287 -7.86 -19.26 -28.65
C ASP A 287 -6.95 -19.41 -29.89
N ASP A 288 -6.09 -18.44 -30.19
CA ASP A 288 -5.19 -18.45 -31.36
C ASP A 288 -3.74 -18.77 -30.94
N ARG A 289 -3.43 -20.06 -30.81
CA ARG A 289 -2.09 -20.54 -30.40
C ARG A 289 -0.98 -20.02 -31.32
N PRO A 290 -1.07 -20.04 -32.66
CA PRO A 290 -0.02 -19.52 -33.53
C PRO A 290 0.27 -18.03 -33.33
N LYS A 291 -0.75 -17.17 -33.11
CA LYS A 291 -0.51 -15.75 -32.81
C LYS A 291 0.04 -15.55 -31.41
N ARG A 292 -0.46 -16.30 -30.42
CA ARG A 292 0.04 -16.28 -29.05
C ARG A 292 1.53 -16.58 -28.97
N VAL A 293 1.98 -17.66 -29.60
CA VAL A 293 3.41 -18.06 -29.58
C VAL A 293 4.28 -17.00 -30.23
N ARG A 294 3.87 -16.45 -31.38
CA ARG A 294 4.62 -15.38 -32.06
C ARG A 294 4.75 -14.12 -31.20
N LEU A 295 3.68 -13.70 -30.53
CA LEU A 295 3.70 -12.54 -29.66
C LEU A 295 4.55 -12.81 -28.40
N GLN A 296 4.42 -14.00 -27.82
CA GLN A 296 5.22 -14.43 -26.66
C GLN A 296 6.71 -14.44 -26.98
N ASP A 297 7.13 -14.99 -28.12
CA ASP A 297 8.55 -15.04 -28.50
C ASP A 297 9.12 -13.63 -28.69
N LYS A 298 8.37 -12.73 -29.34
CA LYS A 298 8.75 -11.33 -29.49
C LYS A 298 8.92 -10.64 -28.14
N MET A 299 7.91 -10.74 -27.26
CA MET A 299 7.93 -10.12 -25.94
C MET A 299 9.00 -10.72 -25.04
N ARG A 300 9.27 -12.04 -25.14
CA ARG A 300 10.35 -12.68 -24.39
C ARG A 300 11.72 -12.11 -24.76
N GLN A 301 11.99 -11.88 -26.05
CA GLN A 301 13.24 -11.25 -26.48
C GLN A 301 13.38 -9.81 -25.93
N GLU A 302 12.31 -9.02 -25.98
CA GLU A 302 12.29 -7.66 -25.41
C GLU A 302 12.50 -7.68 -23.89
N TYR A 303 11.88 -8.63 -23.19
CA TYR A 303 12.05 -8.84 -21.75
C TYR A 303 13.49 -9.21 -21.40
N GLU A 304 14.05 -10.24 -22.04
CA GLU A 304 15.39 -10.76 -21.75
C GLU A 304 16.47 -9.67 -21.98
N ALA A 305 16.35 -8.90 -23.05
CA ALA A 305 17.25 -7.78 -23.33
C ALA A 305 17.17 -6.70 -22.23
N ALA A 306 15.95 -6.23 -21.90
CA ALA A 306 15.76 -5.20 -20.89
C ALA A 306 16.18 -5.67 -19.48
N TYR A 307 15.95 -6.95 -19.16
CA TYR A 307 16.37 -7.56 -17.91
C TYR A 307 17.90 -7.61 -17.81
N ALA A 308 18.60 -8.07 -18.85
CA ALA A 308 20.05 -8.15 -18.88
C ALA A 308 20.73 -6.75 -18.80
N ASP A 309 20.17 -5.77 -19.50
CA ASP A 309 20.62 -4.38 -19.41
C ASP A 309 20.48 -3.86 -17.98
N GLN A 310 19.33 -4.09 -17.34
CA GLN A 310 19.10 -3.65 -15.97
C GLN A 310 20.01 -4.37 -14.96
N ARG A 311 20.28 -5.67 -15.15
CA ARG A 311 21.27 -6.41 -14.33
C ARG A 311 22.65 -5.76 -14.40
N THR A 312 23.03 -5.24 -15.57
CA THR A 312 24.30 -4.51 -15.73
C THR A 312 24.29 -3.19 -14.94
N VAL A 313 23.19 -2.43 -14.99
CA VAL A 313 23.02 -1.22 -14.18
C VAL A 313 23.07 -1.54 -12.68
N ILE A 314 22.34 -2.55 -12.21
CA ILE A 314 22.30 -2.96 -10.80
C ILE A 314 23.71 -3.33 -10.29
N ARG A 315 24.49 -4.09 -11.08
CA ARG A 315 25.87 -4.44 -10.72
C ARG A 315 26.77 -3.20 -10.63
N LYS A 316 26.61 -2.25 -11.54
CA LYS A 316 27.37 -1.00 -11.54
C LYS A 316 27.04 -0.14 -10.31
N GLU A 317 25.76 -0.02 -9.98
CA GLU A 317 25.27 0.80 -8.85
C GLU A 317 25.26 0.04 -7.51
N TRP A 318 25.82 -1.19 -7.47
CA TRP A 318 25.92 -2.00 -6.25
C TRP A 318 26.49 -1.25 -5.04
N PRO A 319 27.54 -0.41 -5.14
CA PRO A 319 28.05 0.33 -3.98
C PRO A 319 27.01 1.24 -3.32
N GLU A 320 26.12 1.85 -4.10
CA GLU A 320 25.05 2.71 -3.59
C GLU A 320 23.92 1.88 -2.99
N ILE A 321 23.56 0.75 -3.62
CA ILE A 321 22.61 -0.23 -3.07
C ILE A 321 23.10 -0.76 -1.72
N GLU A 322 24.37 -1.18 -1.65
CA GLU A 322 24.99 -1.71 -0.45
C GLU A 322 25.01 -0.66 0.67
N ARG A 323 25.38 0.59 0.36
CA ARG A 323 25.33 1.70 1.33
C ARG A 323 23.91 1.95 1.86
N TYR A 324 22.92 1.92 0.97
CA TYR A 324 21.52 2.07 1.35
C TYR A 324 21.06 0.94 2.28
N LEU A 325 21.33 -0.33 1.94
CA LEU A 325 20.96 -1.48 2.76
C LEU A 325 21.69 -1.48 4.11
N ILE A 326 22.96 -1.05 4.17
CA ILE A 326 23.69 -0.84 5.43
C ILE A 326 23.00 0.22 6.29
N GLY A 327 22.54 1.33 5.70
CA GLY A 327 21.74 2.34 6.38
C GLY A 327 20.43 1.78 6.97
N MET A 328 19.87 0.75 6.32
CA MET A 328 18.66 0.05 6.74
C MET A 328 18.92 -1.17 7.65
N ARG A 329 20.15 -1.41 8.11
CA ARG A 329 20.55 -2.63 8.86
C ARG A 329 19.59 -3.03 9.99
N ARG A 330 19.12 -2.06 10.79
CA ARG A 330 18.20 -2.33 11.91
C ARG A 330 16.84 -2.82 11.42
N ASN A 331 16.32 -2.20 10.37
CA ASN A 331 15.04 -2.57 9.77
C ASN A 331 15.15 -3.95 9.09
N ILE A 332 16.23 -4.20 8.36
CA ILE A 332 16.44 -5.50 7.70
C ILE A 332 16.56 -6.63 8.73
N HIS A 333 17.27 -6.41 9.84
CA HIS A 333 17.36 -7.39 10.91
C HIS A 333 15.99 -7.67 11.57
N ALA A 334 15.22 -6.61 11.86
CA ALA A 334 13.88 -6.74 12.43
C ALA A 334 12.90 -7.45 11.46
N TYR A 335 13.02 -7.16 10.16
CA TYR A 335 12.16 -7.71 9.12
C TYR A 335 12.47 -9.18 8.79
N ALA A 336 13.74 -9.48 8.49
CA ALA A 336 14.14 -10.82 8.05
C ALA A 336 14.23 -11.82 9.21
N GLY A 337 14.38 -11.35 10.46
CA GLY A 337 14.66 -12.21 11.61
C GLY A 337 16.06 -12.85 11.56
N GLU A 338 16.91 -12.45 10.62
CA GLU A 338 18.22 -13.01 10.35
C GLU A 338 19.37 -12.02 10.59
N VAL A 339 20.60 -12.53 10.66
CA VAL A 339 21.80 -11.70 10.76
C VAL A 339 21.98 -10.92 9.45
N PHE A 340 21.98 -9.59 9.52
CA PHE A 340 22.12 -8.70 8.36
C PHE A 340 23.26 -9.08 7.40
N GLY A 341 24.40 -9.55 7.92
CA GLY A 341 25.54 -9.97 7.09
C GLY A 341 25.24 -11.16 6.18
N GLU A 342 24.41 -12.11 6.64
CA GLU A 342 23.99 -13.28 5.86
C GLU A 342 23.04 -12.87 4.73
N VAL A 343 22.04 -12.04 5.05
CA VAL A 343 21.12 -11.44 4.07
C VAL A 343 21.90 -10.70 2.99
N MET A 344 22.83 -9.80 3.39
CA MET A 344 23.65 -9.05 2.44
C MET A 344 24.52 -9.94 1.55
N THR A 345 25.05 -11.03 2.10
CA THR A 345 25.87 -11.98 1.34
C THR A 345 25.02 -12.67 0.26
N ARG A 346 23.80 -13.11 0.60
CA ARG A 346 22.88 -13.74 -0.35
C ARG A 346 22.41 -12.77 -1.45
N VAL A 347 22.04 -11.54 -1.07
CA VAL A 347 21.68 -10.48 -2.05
C VAL A 347 22.85 -10.22 -3.00
N LYS A 348 24.06 -10.04 -2.47
CA LYS A 348 25.26 -9.82 -3.29
C LYS A 348 25.54 -10.98 -4.23
N ALA A 349 25.41 -12.22 -3.74
CA ALA A 349 25.56 -13.42 -4.57
C ALA A 349 24.57 -13.40 -5.75
N ARG A 350 23.29 -13.07 -5.53
CA ARG A 350 22.28 -12.94 -6.59
C ARG A 350 22.62 -11.85 -7.60
N VAL A 351 23.07 -10.67 -7.15
CA VAL A 351 23.47 -9.56 -8.05
C VAL A 351 24.60 -9.97 -8.99
N PHE A 352 25.57 -10.73 -8.50
CA PHE A 352 26.74 -11.16 -9.27
C PHE A 352 26.64 -12.58 -9.87
N ALA A 353 25.53 -13.29 -9.67
CA ALA A 353 25.28 -14.60 -10.27
C ALA A 353 25.21 -14.53 -11.81
N GLY A 354 25.58 -15.63 -12.49
CA GLY A 354 25.52 -15.76 -13.95
C GLY A 354 26.43 -14.77 -14.68
N LYS A 355 27.73 -14.92 -14.51
CA LYS A 355 28.73 -14.30 -15.40
C LYS A 355 28.82 -15.05 -16.71
#